data_AF-A0A2V3I3J7-F1
#
_entry.id   AF-A0A2V3I3J7-F1
#
_cell.length_a   1.000
_cell.length_b   1.000
_cell.length_c   1.000
_cell.angle_alpha   90.00
_cell.angle_beta   90.00
_cell.angle_gamma   90.00
#
_symmetry.space_group_name_H-M   'P 1'
#
loop_
_entity.id
_entity.type
_entity.pdbx_description
1 polymer ?
#
loop_
_entity_poly.entity_id
_entity_poly.type
_entity_poly.pdbx_seq_one_letter_code
_entity_poly.pdbx_strand_id
1 'polypeptide(L)'
;GFCSYGSGASAMIFSGVIQPEYAQVVKDMNLEAELGPRTKLSLDEYEELHENKRTYEENIRSANKEFVIVDVKTSAESKGERHYAFVD
;
A
#
# COMPACT_ATOMS: atom_id res chain seq x y z
N GLY A 1 18.25 18.32 1.56
CA GLY A 1 18.04 18.30 0.10
C GLY A 1 17.33 17.01 -0.26
N PHE A 2 16.62 16.99 -1.39
CA PHE A 2 15.82 15.87 -1.86
C PHE A 2 16.27 15.48 -3.26
N CYS A 3 16.32 14.17 -3.53
CA CYS A 3 16.67 13.62 -4.84
C CYS A 3 15.66 12.54 -5.20
N SER A 4 14.94 12.73 -6.29
CA SER A 4 14.05 11.71 -6.86
C SER A 4 14.64 11.15 -8.13
N TYR A 5 14.49 9.84 -8.33
CA TYR A 5 14.94 9.12 -9.51
C TYR A 5 13.82 8.25 -10.09
N GLY A 6 13.69 8.23 -11.41
CA GLY A 6 12.85 7.31 -12.16
C GLY A 6 13.59 6.73 -13.37
N SER A 7 13.59 5.40 -13.51
CA SER A 7 14.22 4.68 -14.63
C SER A 7 13.62 5.11 -15.99
N GLY A 8 14.48 5.31 -17.01
CA GLY A 8 14.06 5.62 -18.39
C GLY A 8 14.61 6.89 -19.11
N ALA A 9 15.13 7.96 -18.53
CA ALA A 9 15.58 8.26 -17.17
C ALA A 9 15.28 9.73 -16.81
N SER A 10 14.78 9.96 -15.60
CA SER A 10 14.53 11.31 -15.08
C SER A 10 14.99 11.43 -13.63
N ALA A 11 15.58 12.57 -13.29
CA ALA A 11 16.00 12.90 -11.94
C ALA A 11 15.64 14.34 -11.61
N MET A 12 15.27 14.59 -10.36
CA MET A 12 14.98 15.93 -9.86
C MET A 12 15.66 16.13 -8.51
N ILE A 13 16.40 17.23 -8.40
CA ILE A 13 17.06 17.65 -7.16
C ILE A 13 16.42 18.96 -6.72
N PHE A 14 15.96 19.00 -5.49
CA PHE A 14 15.36 20.20 -4.90
C PHE A 14 15.71 20.32 -3.42
N SER A 15 15.45 21.48 -2.84
CA SER A 15 15.71 21.75 -1.43
C SER A 15 14.50 22.42 -0.80
N GLY A 16 14.40 22.31 0.52
CA GLY A 16 13.37 22.93 1.32
C GLY A 16 13.93 23.24 2.70
N VAL A 17 13.34 24.23 3.37
CA VAL A 17 13.68 24.60 4.74
C VAL A 17 12.66 23.96 5.67
N ILE A 18 13.12 23.13 6.60
CA ILE A 18 12.25 22.55 7.63
C ILE A 18 11.78 23.67 8.56
N GLN A 19 10.46 23.83 8.69
CA GLN A 19 9.87 24.85 9.54
C GLN A 19 9.94 24.43 11.02
N PRO A 20 10.06 25.37 11.98
CA PRO A 20 10.12 25.05 13.40
C PRO A 20 8.97 24.17 13.90
N GLU A 21 7.79 24.30 13.29
CA GLU A 21 6.56 23.59 13.67
C GLU A 21 6.47 22.16 13.09
N TYR A 22 7.50 21.67 12.38
CA TYR A 22 7.44 20.36 11.70
C TYR A 22 7.04 19.23 12.66
N ALA A 23 7.52 19.27 13.91
CA ALA A 23 7.26 18.26 14.92
C ALA A 23 5.75 18.10 15.21
N GLN A 24 5.00 19.21 15.13
CA GLN A 24 3.56 19.22 15.33
C GLN A 24 2.80 18.56 14.17
N VAL A 25 3.37 18.55 12.96
CA VAL A 25 2.78 17.88 11.79
C VAL A 25 3.08 16.38 11.81
N VAL A 26 4.33 16.01 12.11
CA VAL A 26 4.77 14.60 12.00
C VAL A 26 4.30 13.74 13.18
N LYS A 27 4.00 14.33 14.34
CA LYS A 27 3.57 13.56 15.53
C LYS A 27 2.28 12.78 15.28
N ASP A 28 1.38 13.31 14.45
CA ASP A 28 0.07 12.70 14.19
C ASP A 28 0.13 11.62 13.10
N MET A 29 1.31 11.41 12.48
CA MET A 29 1.52 10.34 11.50
C MET A 29 1.59 8.94 12.13
N ASN A 30 1.85 8.84 13.44
CA ASN A 30 1.82 7.59 14.23
C ASN A 30 2.53 6.39 13.57
N LEU A 31 3.65 6.62 12.88
CA LEU A 31 4.27 5.63 11.97
C LEU A 31 4.57 4.27 12.61
N GLU A 32 5.00 4.25 13.88
CA GLU A 32 5.28 2.99 14.59
C GLU A 32 4.00 2.19 14.89
N ALA A 33 2.90 2.88 15.18
CA ALA A 33 1.60 2.24 15.39
C ALA A 33 1.01 1.70 14.07
N GLU A 34 1.28 2.37 12.95
CA GLU A 34 0.86 1.93 11.61
C GLU A 34 1.70 0.76 11.08
N LEU A 35 3.03 0.80 11.28
CA LEU A 35 3.96 -0.20 10.74
C LEU A 35 4.19 -1.40 11.68
N GLY A 36 4.02 -1.22 12.98
CA GLY A 36 4.20 -2.24 14.01
C GLY A 36 3.32 -3.49 13.85
N PRO A 37 1.99 -3.37 13.64
CA PRO A 37 1.08 -4.51 13.55
C PRO A 37 1.09 -5.20 12.18
N ARG A 38 2.10 -4.95 11.33
CA ARG A 38 2.24 -5.66 10.06
C ARG A 38 2.55 -7.14 10.30
N THR A 39 1.96 -7.99 9.47
CA THR A 39 2.18 -9.44 9.54
C THR A 39 3.46 -9.80 8.77
N LYS A 40 4.38 -10.47 9.45
CA LYS A 40 5.53 -11.09 8.78
C LYS A 40 5.05 -12.32 8.01
N LEU A 41 5.38 -12.38 6.72
CA LEU A 41 5.12 -13.55 5.88
C LEU A 41 6.29 -14.54 5.96
N SER A 42 5.97 -15.83 5.82
CA SER A 42 6.93 -16.85 5.40
C SER A 42 7.32 -16.66 3.93
N LEU A 43 8.39 -17.34 3.50
CA LEU A 43 8.81 -17.30 2.10
C LEU A 43 7.75 -17.93 1.20
N ASP A 44 7.18 -19.06 1.60
CA ASP A 44 6.15 -19.78 0.84
C ASP A 44 4.90 -18.91 0.64
N GLU A 45 4.41 -18.25 1.71
CA GLU A 45 3.29 -17.29 1.62
C GLU A 45 3.61 -16.13 0.67
N TYR A 46 4.84 -15.63 0.71
CA TYR A 46 5.28 -14.58 -0.21
C TYR A 46 5.29 -15.08 -1.67
N GLU A 47 5.81 -16.28 -1.93
CA GLU A 47 5.86 -16.85 -3.28
C GLU A 47 4.45 -17.10 -3.83
N GLU A 48 3.52 -17.58 -3.00
CA GLU A 48 2.11 -17.73 -3.38
C GLU A 48 1.47 -16.41 -3.80
N LEU A 49 1.72 -15.32 -3.06
CA LEU A 49 1.25 -13.99 -3.43
C LEU A 49 1.93 -13.48 -4.71
N HIS A 50 3.25 -13.64 -4.81
CA HIS A 50 4.04 -13.15 -5.93
C HIS A 50 3.64 -13.81 -7.25
N GLU A 51 3.32 -15.11 -7.21
CA GLU A 51 2.89 -15.90 -8.36
C GLU A 51 1.39 -15.81 -8.65
N ASN A 52 0.64 -14.98 -7.91
CA ASN A 52 -0.82 -14.82 -8.01
C ASN A 52 -1.60 -16.14 -7.83
N LYS A 53 -1.13 -17.01 -6.93
CA LYS A 53 -1.82 -18.28 -6.60
C LYS A 53 -3.06 -18.07 -5.74
N ARG A 54 -3.25 -16.87 -5.19
CA ARG A 54 -4.36 -16.48 -4.32
C ARG A 54 -5.19 -15.38 -4.97
N THR A 55 -6.50 -15.45 -4.76
CA THR A 55 -7.47 -14.41 -5.16
C THR A 55 -7.76 -13.46 -3.99
N TYR A 56 -8.55 -12.41 -4.24
CA TYR A 56 -8.98 -11.46 -3.20
C TYR A 56 -9.88 -12.07 -2.13
N GLU A 57 -10.39 -13.29 -2.34
CA GLU A 57 -11.15 -14.06 -1.35
C GLU A 57 -10.23 -14.81 -0.38
N GLU A 58 -8.97 -15.04 -0.75
CA GLU A 58 -8.01 -15.92 -0.06
C GLU A 58 -6.92 -15.12 0.68
N ASN A 59 -7.35 -14.07 1.39
CA ASN A 59 -6.46 -13.19 2.14
C ASN A 59 -5.71 -13.94 3.25
N ILE A 60 -4.42 -13.61 3.44
CA ILE A 60 -3.58 -14.17 4.51
C ILE A 60 -4.01 -13.65 5.89
N ARG A 61 -4.56 -12.43 5.94
CA ARG A 61 -5.06 -11.79 7.15
C ARG A 61 -6.39 -11.10 6.88
N SER A 62 -7.19 -10.92 7.93
CA SER A 62 -8.36 -10.05 7.89
C SER A 62 -7.95 -8.59 7.71
N ALA A 63 -8.80 -7.83 7.03
CA ALA A 63 -8.65 -6.39 6.90
C ALA A 63 -8.71 -5.72 8.28
N ASN A 64 -7.97 -4.63 8.44
CA ASN A 64 -7.97 -3.81 9.65
C ASN A 64 -8.12 -2.33 9.28
N LYS A 65 -9.35 -1.80 9.36
CA LYS A 65 -9.68 -0.39 9.10
C LYS A 65 -9.09 0.14 7.79
N GLU A 66 -9.24 -0.65 6.74
CA GLU A 66 -8.61 -0.41 5.45
C GLU A 66 -9.55 -0.68 4.28
N PHE A 67 -9.25 -0.09 3.13
CA PHE A 67 -9.92 -0.44 1.89
C PHE A 67 -9.31 -1.70 1.30
N VAL A 68 -10.15 -2.71 1.04
CA VAL A 68 -9.74 -3.95 0.36
C VAL A 68 -10.50 -4.12 -0.94
N ILE A 69 -9.88 -4.80 -1.89
CA ILE A 69 -10.56 -5.22 -3.13
C ILE A 69 -11.49 -6.39 -2.81
N VAL A 70 -12.73 -6.31 -3.30
CA VAL A 70 -13.77 -7.32 -3.03
C VAL A 70 -14.36 -7.94 -4.29
N ASP A 71 -14.12 -7.33 -5.46
CA ASP A 71 -14.51 -7.90 -6.74
C ASP A 71 -13.63 -7.36 -7.86
N VAL A 72 -13.42 -8.19 -8.88
CA VAL A 72 -12.87 -7.81 -10.18
C VAL A 72 -13.78 -8.41 -11.23
N LYS A 73 -14.55 -7.55 -11.91
CA LYS A 73 -15.52 -7.97 -12.90
C LYS A 73 -14.85 -8.69 -14.07
N THR A 74 -15.48 -9.78 -14.52
CA THR A 74 -15.01 -10.63 -15.63
C THR A 74 -15.97 -10.68 -16.82
N SER A 75 -17.17 -10.07 -16.70
CA SER A 75 -18.14 -9.99 -17.80
C SER A 75 -17.57 -9.17 -18.97
N ALA A 76 -18.01 -9.45 -20.20
CA ALA A 76 -17.47 -8.79 -21.38
C ALA A 76 -17.58 -7.26 -21.34
N GLU A 77 -18.67 -6.75 -20.77
CA GLU A 77 -19.02 -5.32 -20.70
C GLU A 77 -18.29 -4.57 -19.58
N SER A 78 -17.87 -5.27 -18.52
CA SER A 78 -17.30 -4.68 -17.30
C SER A 78 -15.91 -5.23 -16.95
N LYS A 79 -15.29 -6.00 -17.85
CA LYS A 79 -14.04 -6.71 -17.57
C LYS A 79 -12.95 -5.77 -17.06
N GLY A 80 -12.44 -6.06 -15.85
CA GLY A 80 -11.38 -5.29 -15.21
C GLY A 80 -11.86 -4.16 -14.30
N GLU A 81 -13.18 -3.91 -14.21
CA GLU A 81 -13.75 -3.05 -13.19
C GLU A 81 -13.46 -3.64 -11.80
N ARG A 82 -12.95 -2.82 -10.87
CA ARG A 82 -12.53 -3.24 -9.54
C ARG A 82 -13.41 -2.60 -8.49
N HIS A 83 -13.98 -3.41 -7.61
CA HIS A 83 -14.80 -2.92 -6.50
C HIS A 83 -14.02 -3.02 -5.20
N TYR A 84 -14.18 -2.01 -4.36
CA TYR A 84 -13.49 -1.89 -3.08
C TYR A 84 -14.50 -1.62 -1.98
N ALA A 85 -14.23 -2.15 -0.80
CA ALA A 85 -15.01 -1.88 0.40
C ALA A 85 -14.08 -1.42 1.52
N PHE A 86 -14.55 -0.48 2.35
CA PHE A 86 -13.92 -0.19 3.63
C PHE A 86 -14.38 -1.24 4.64
N VAL A 87 -13.42 -1.93 5.27
CA VAL A 87 -13.70 -2.86 6.36
C VAL A 87 -13.25 -2.21 7.66
N ASP A 88 -14.21 -1.94 8.54
CA ASP A 88 -13.98 -1.33 9.86
C ASP A 88 -13.45 -2.34 10.90
#